data_AF-A0A8S0WHF8-F1
#
_entry.id   AF-A0A8S0WHF8-F1
#
_cell.length_a   1.000
_cell.length_b   1.000
_cell.length_c   1.000
_cell.angle_alpha   90.00
_cell.angle_beta   90.00
_cell.angle_gamma   90.00
#
_symmetry.space_group_name_H-M   'P 1'
#
loop_
_entity.id
_entity.type
_entity.pdbx_description
1 polymer ?
#
loop_
_entity_poly.entity_id
_entity_poly.type
_entity_poly.pdbx_seq_one_letter_code
_entity_poly.pdbx_strand_id
1 'polypeptide(L)'
;MANKALVELEGEKNLLQPFFYRKGKQLKITKTETVKEHYYLPRLSFYLEDGTEVTGRIYADLQEKGFVYEFASSEAVDIRLACSIEYVNLLRFNSHNVAVEKTIKTDKWLGNPVLDIVSPQVCLALAFGGDADFDFSYSGKNRLLNLTIPCKNRNCFYVSLNSDTDGASTTLIHLRRKGYQRIYAEFAAWITQKTISYAKDGALERIVNENLFFNYFFAVAKDMESDRYLALTSRSPRYYVSGAFWERDSFLWSFPAVKLVNPK
;
A
#
# COMPACT_ATOMS: atom_id res chain seq x y z
N MET A 1 17.10 -6.01 -20.88
CA MET A 1 15.63 -6.07 -20.97
C MET A 1 15.11 -6.26 -19.56
N ALA A 2 14.48 -5.24 -18.98
CA ALA A 2 13.84 -5.36 -17.67
C ALA A 2 12.63 -6.29 -17.78
N ASN A 3 12.60 -7.36 -17.00
CA ASN A 3 11.44 -8.23 -16.96
C ASN A 3 10.39 -7.60 -16.04
N LYS A 4 9.20 -7.34 -16.59
CA LYS A 4 8.03 -6.88 -15.82
C LYS A 4 7.59 -8.01 -14.89
N ALA A 5 8.03 -7.97 -13.64
CA ALA A 5 7.62 -8.90 -12.59
C ALA A 5 6.54 -8.25 -11.71
N LEU A 6 5.57 -9.05 -11.28
CA LEU A 6 4.61 -8.65 -10.26
C LEU A 6 5.22 -8.95 -8.90
N VAL A 7 5.34 -7.94 -8.05
CA VAL A 7 5.76 -8.12 -6.67
C VAL A 7 4.51 -8.53 -5.91
N GLU A 8 4.45 -9.79 -5.46
CA GLU A 8 3.38 -10.24 -4.60
C GLU A 8 3.86 -10.31 -3.15
N LEU A 9 3.16 -9.55 -2.35
CA LEU A 9 3.33 -9.42 -0.93
C LEU A 9 2.32 -10.37 -0.28
N GLU A 10 2.70 -11.65 -0.14
CA GLU A 10 1.81 -12.73 0.31
C GLU A 10 2.31 -13.35 1.62
N GLY A 11 1.47 -13.36 2.65
CA GLY A 11 1.75 -14.12 3.87
C GLY A 11 0.49 -14.35 4.70
N GLU A 12 0.37 -15.54 5.29
CA GLU A 12 -0.71 -15.87 6.24
C GLU A 12 -0.59 -15.06 7.56
N LYS A 13 0.61 -14.53 7.88
CA LYS A 13 0.89 -13.67 9.03
C LYS A 13 1.99 -12.65 8.67
N ASN A 14 1.86 -11.41 9.15
CA ASN A 14 2.97 -10.44 9.28
C ASN A 14 3.53 -9.76 8.03
N LEU A 15 2.68 -9.33 7.10
CA LEU A 15 3.09 -8.27 6.19
C LEU A 15 2.37 -6.97 6.52
N LEU A 16 3.09 -6.11 7.26
CA LEU A 16 2.57 -4.85 7.79
C LEU A 16 1.30 -5.04 8.63
N GLN A 17 1.21 -6.18 9.32
CA GLN A 17 0.14 -6.45 10.26
C GLN A 17 0.31 -5.53 11.48
N PRO A 18 -0.75 -4.80 11.89
CA PRO A 18 -0.69 -3.99 13.09
C PRO A 18 -0.83 -4.81 14.35
N PHE A 19 0.02 -4.50 15.32
CA PHE A 19 -0.03 -4.95 16.70
C PHE A 19 -0.16 -3.74 17.61
N PHE A 20 -1.05 -3.81 18.58
CA PHE A 20 -1.38 -2.70 19.46
C PHE A 20 -0.84 -2.97 20.86
N TYR A 21 -0.26 -1.96 21.50
CA TYR A 21 0.31 -2.05 22.83
C TYR A 21 -0.15 -0.87 23.69
N ARG A 22 -0.30 -1.13 24.98
CA ARG A 22 -0.57 -0.10 25.99
C ARG A 22 0.28 -0.38 27.23
N LYS A 23 1.10 0.61 27.62
CA LYS A 23 2.03 0.48 28.76
C LYS A 23 2.90 -0.79 28.65
N GLY A 24 3.37 -1.11 27.43
CA GLY A 24 4.18 -2.29 27.13
C GLY A 24 3.44 -3.63 27.01
N LYS A 25 2.15 -3.71 27.36
CA LYS A 25 1.33 -4.92 27.19
C LYS A 25 0.67 -4.94 25.82
N GLN A 26 0.78 -6.05 25.10
CA GLN A 26 0.08 -6.24 23.83
C GLN A 26 -1.43 -6.41 24.05
N LEU A 27 -2.23 -5.69 23.27
CA LEU A 27 -3.68 -5.81 23.22
C LEU A 27 -4.08 -6.70 22.04
N LYS A 28 -4.95 -7.68 22.30
CA LYS A 28 -5.49 -8.54 21.23
C LYS A 28 -6.61 -7.83 20.49
N ILE A 29 -6.64 -8.02 19.17
CA ILE A 29 -7.76 -7.62 18.32
C ILE A 29 -8.86 -8.67 18.51
N THR A 30 -10.03 -8.25 19.00
CA THR A 30 -11.19 -9.12 19.20
C THR A 30 -12.09 -9.16 17.97
N LYS A 31 -12.14 -8.06 17.22
CA LYS A 31 -12.94 -7.90 16.01
C LYS A 31 -12.28 -6.89 15.08
N THR A 32 -12.40 -7.13 13.77
CA THR A 32 -12.04 -6.16 12.74
C THR A 32 -13.23 -5.95 11.82
N GLU A 33 -13.59 -4.70 11.57
CA GLU A 33 -14.56 -4.31 10.55
C GLU A 33 -13.87 -3.55 9.43
N THR A 34 -14.34 -3.73 8.21
CA THR A 34 -13.78 -3.06 7.03
C THR A 34 -14.91 -2.40 6.25
N VAL A 35 -14.71 -1.13 5.90
CA VAL A 35 -15.59 -0.37 5.03
C VAL A 35 -14.77 0.32 3.94
N LYS A 36 -15.42 0.63 2.80
CA LYS A 36 -14.82 1.43 1.73
C LYS A 36 -15.31 2.87 1.85
N GLU A 37 -14.43 3.77 2.24
CA GLU A 37 -14.67 5.20 2.13
C GLU A 37 -14.55 5.62 0.66
N HIS A 38 -15.41 6.53 0.22
CA HIS A 38 -15.41 7.01 -1.17
C HIS A 38 -15.43 5.86 -2.21
N TYR A 39 -16.15 4.77 -1.92
CA TYR A 39 -16.26 3.57 -2.78
C TYR A 39 -14.95 2.80 -3.06
N TYR A 40 -13.80 3.22 -2.52
CA TYR A 40 -12.51 2.56 -2.81
C TYR A 40 -11.52 2.54 -1.65
N LEU A 41 -11.40 3.63 -0.87
CA LEU A 41 -10.39 3.76 0.19
C LEU A 41 -10.74 2.83 1.36
N PRO A 42 -9.88 1.85 1.71
CA PRO A 42 -10.16 0.96 2.82
C PRO A 42 -10.00 1.68 4.16
N ARG A 43 -11.05 1.63 4.97
CA ARG A 43 -11.01 1.95 6.40
C ARG A 43 -11.26 0.68 7.21
N LEU A 44 -10.36 0.40 8.13
CA LEU A 44 -10.44 -0.70 9.07
C LEU A 44 -10.75 -0.15 10.47
N SER A 45 -11.66 -0.77 11.20
CA SER A 45 -11.88 -0.54 12.62
C SER A 45 -11.43 -1.77 13.39
N PHE A 46 -10.40 -1.61 14.22
CA PHE A 46 -9.86 -2.65 15.10
C PHE A 46 -10.43 -2.46 16.51
N TYR A 47 -11.18 -3.45 16.99
CA TYR A 47 -11.69 -3.47 18.36
C TYR A 47 -10.74 -4.29 19.23
N LEU A 48 -10.20 -3.68 20.28
CA LEU A 48 -9.20 -4.29 21.15
C LEU A 48 -9.83 -4.91 22.40
N GLU A 49 -9.13 -5.85 23.02
CA GLU A 49 -9.61 -6.60 24.20
C GLU A 49 -9.92 -5.73 25.44
N ASP A 50 -9.39 -4.51 25.50
CA ASP A 50 -9.64 -3.55 26.57
C ASP A 50 -10.72 -2.51 26.25
N GLY A 51 -11.46 -2.71 25.14
CA GLY A 51 -12.54 -1.83 24.68
C GLY A 51 -12.08 -0.66 23.81
N THR A 52 -10.77 -0.48 23.60
CA THR A 52 -10.27 0.57 22.71
C THR A 52 -10.61 0.26 21.25
N GLU A 53 -11.05 1.28 20.51
CA GLU A 53 -11.17 1.22 19.05
C GLU A 53 -10.00 1.96 18.41
N VAL A 54 -9.34 1.34 17.44
CA VAL A 54 -8.34 1.97 16.58
C VAL A 54 -8.82 1.91 15.13
N THR A 55 -8.90 3.06 14.48
CA THR A 55 -9.19 3.14 13.04
C THR A 55 -7.88 3.09 12.25
N GLY A 56 -7.79 2.24 11.23
CA GLY A 56 -6.70 2.21 10.25
C GLY A 56 -7.17 2.61 8.85
N ARG A 57 -6.31 3.27 8.07
CA ARG A 57 -6.54 3.58 6.65
C ARG A 57 -5.29 3.30 5.84
N ILE A 58 -5.47 2.72 4.65
CA ILE A 58 -4.37 2.46 3.72
C ILE A 58 -4.66 3.19 2.41
N TYR A 59 -3.76 4.07 1.99
CA TYR A 59 -3.95 4.87 0.78
C TYR A 59 -2.61 5.27 0.17
N ALA A 60 -2.61 5.49 -1.15
CA ALA A 60 -1.42 5.86 -1.90
C ALA A 60 -1.38 7.36 -2.21
N ASP A 61 -0.20 7.87 -2.57
CA ASP A 61 -0.13 9.13 -3.29
C ASP A 61 -0.57 8.93 -4.75
N LEU A 62 -1.19 9.95 -5.35
CA LEU A 62 -1.64 9.88 -6.75
C LEU A 62 -0.46 9.91 -7.75
N GLN A 63 0.66 10.52 -7.37
CA GLN A 63 1.82 10.74 -8.23
C GLN A 63 3.02 9.89 -7.81
N GLU A 64 3.21 9.67 -6.51
CA GLU A 64 4.38 8.98 -5.97
C GLU A 64 4.17 7.49 -5.71
N LYS A 65 5.24 6.72 -5.86
CA LYS A 65 5.27 5.27 -5.63
C LYS A 65 5.36 4.99 -4.14
N GLY A 66 4.24 4.61 -3.53
CA GLY A 66 4.16 4.39 -2.10
C GLY A 66 2.75 4.34 -1.59
N PHE A 67 2.65 4.08 -0.30
CA PHE A 67 1.42 4.20 0.45
C PHE A 67 1.67 4.64 1.89
N VAL A 68 0.62 5.14 2.47
CA VAL A 68 0.51 5.51 3.87
C VAL A 68 -0.38 4.49 4.56
N TYR A 69 0.03 4.08 5.76
CA TYR A 69 -0.81 3.35 6.70
C TYR A 69 -1.08 4.25 7.91
N GLU A 70 -2.19 4.97 7.87
CA GLU A 70 -2.63 5.88 8.92
C GLU A 70 -3.41 5.12 9.99
N PHE A 71 -3.21 5.51 11.24
CA PHE A 71 -3.96 5.04 12.39
C PHE A 71 -4.52 6.22 13.18
N ALA A 72 -5.71 6.02 13.75
CA ALA A 72 -6.38 6.98 14.60
C ALA A 72 -6.99 6.30 15.82
N SER A 73 -6.81 6.91 17.00
CA SER A 73 -7.30 6.39 18.29
C SER A 73 -7.57 7.56 19.23
N SER A 74 -8.68 7.53 19.97
CA SER A 74 -8.95 8.50 21.04
C SER A 74 -8.04 8.29 22.25
N GLU A 75 -7.66 7.03 22.49
CA GLU A 75 -6.79 6.62 23.57
C GLU A 75 -5.34 6.52 23.10
N ALA A 76 -4.39 6.69 24.04
CA ALA A 76 -2.98 6.45 23.75
C ALA A 76 -2.72 4.95 23.56
N VAL A 77 -2.19 4.59 22.38
CA VAL A 77 -1.84 3.22 21.99
C VAL A 77 -0.56 3.25 21.17
N ASP A 78 0.39 2.39 21.48
CA ASP A 78 1.57 2.18 20.63
C ASP A 78 1.23 1.16 19.55
N ILE A 79 1.59 1.47 18.31
CA ILE A 79 1.28 0.65 17.14
C ILE A 79 2.60 0.13 16.59
N ARG A 80 2.65 -1.19 16.38
CA ARG A 80 3.78 -1.85 15.73
C ARG A 80 3.33 -2.50 14.44
N LEU A 81 4.03 -2.25 13.34
CA LEU A 81 3.92 -3.05 12.12
C LEU A 81 5.08 -4.02 12.04
N ALA A 82 4.77 -5.30 11.83
CA ALA A 82 5.77 -6.32 11.55
C ALA A 82 5.84 -6.58 10.04
N CYS A 83 7.05 -6.56 9.48
CA CYS A 83 7.33 -6.87 8.09
C CYS A 83 8.40 -7.97 8.00
N SER A 84 7.98 -9.18 7.65
CA SER A 84 8.90 -10.30 7.41
C SER A 84 9.23 -10.43 5.92
N ILE A 85 10.52 -10.42 5.58
CA ILE A 85 10.99 -10.49 4.18
C ILE A 85 10.83 -11.87 3.55
N GLU A 86 10.58 -12.88 4.37
CA GLU A 86 10.32 -14.25 3.90
C GLU A 86 9.07 -14.33 3.04
N TYR A 87 8.09 -13.47 3.34
CA TYR A 87 6.79 -13.40 2.70
C TYR A 87 6.73 -12.39 1.53
N VAL A 88 7.88 -11.82 1.15
CA VAL A 88 7.95 -10.89 0.03
C VAL A 88 8.32 -11.65 -1.24
N ASN A 89 7.36 -12.07 -2.05
CA ASN A 89 7.64 -12.84 -3.25
C ASN A 89 7.60 -11.98 -4.52
N LEU A 90 8.34 -12.40 -5.54
CA LEU A 90 8.21 -11.83 -6.87
C LEU A 90 7.70 -12.92 -7.80
N LEU A 91 6.55 -12.68 -8.39
CA LEU A 91 5.86 -13.59 -9.29
C LEU A 91 5.80 -12.99 -10.70
N ARG A 92 5.79 -13.87 -11.69
CA ARG A 92 5.39 -13.54 -13.05
C ARG A 92 4.10 -14.29 -13.39
N PHE A 93 3.14 -13.58 -13.99
CA PHE A 93 1.81 -14.11 -14.35
C PHE A 93 1.21 -14.95 -13.21
N ASN A 94 1.20 -14.43 -11.99
CA ASN A 94 0.65 -15.03 -10.75
C ASN A 94 1.19 -16.38 -10.25
N SER A 95 2.19 -16.98 -10.92
CA SER A 95 2.55 -18.39 -10.64
C SER A 95 4.04 -18.69 -10.75
N HIS A 96 4.80 -17.86 -11.47
CA HIS A 96 6.21 -18.13 -11.73
C HIS A 96 7.08 -17.35 -10.74
N ASN A 97 7.62 -18.03 -9.73
CA ASN A 97 8.57 -17.43 -8.79
C ASN A 97 9.83 -16.91 -9.50
N VAL A 98 10.21 -15.68 -9.20
CA VAL A 98 11.46 -15.06 -9.62
C VAL A 98 12.46 -15.20 -8.46
N ALA A 99 13.60 -15.84 -8.73
CA ALA A 99 14.69 -15.91 -7.77
C ALA A 99 15.23 -14.50 -7.50
N VAL A 100 15.18 -14.07 -6.24
CA VAL A 100 15.61 -12.76 -5.79
C VAL A 100 16.44 -12.87 -4.52
N GLU A 101 17.42 -12.01 -4.40
CA GLU A 101 18.14 -11.73 -3.17
C GLU A 101 17.41 -10.62 -2.42
N LYS A 102 17.26 -10.77 -1.10
CA LYS A 102 16.53 -9.82 -0.25
C LYS A 102 17.42 -9.40 0.90
N THR A 103 17.60 -8.10 1.08
CA THR A 103 18.42 -7.53 2.16
C THR A 103 17.66 -6.43 2.88
N ILE A 104 17.57 -6.52 4.21
CA ILE A 104 17.15 -5.38 5.04
C ILE A 104 18.40 -4.70 5.59
N LYS A 105 18.46 -3.38 5.45
CA LYS A 105 19.54 -2.55 6.00
C LYS A 105 19.00 -1.19 6.43
N THR A 106 19.81 -0.44 7.16
CA THR A 106 19.56 0.98 7.42
C THR A 106 20.18 1.80 6.29
N ASP A 107 19.42 2.74 5.74
CA ASP A 107 19.92 3.73 4.81
C ASP A 107 21.04 4.56 5.46
N LYS A 108 22.17 4.71 4.76
CA LYS A 108 23.36 5.36 5.33
C LYS A 108 23.21 6.88 5.46
N TRP A 109 22.36 7.49 4.65
CA TRP A 109 22.24 8.93 4.53
C TRP A 109 21.06 9.48 5.33
N LEU A 110 19.94 8.78 5.25
CA LEU A 110 18.65 9.20 5.80
C LEU A 110 18.26 8.41 7.07
N GLY A 111 18.98 7.32 7.37
CA GLY A 111 18.82 6.56 8.62
C GLY A 111 17.53 5.74 8.71
N ASN A 112 16.71 5.72 7.66
CA ASN A 112 15.49 4.90 7.62
C ASN A 112 15.79 3.43 7.27
N PRO A 113 14.97 2.48 7.71
CA PRO A 113 15.08 1.10 7.25
C PRO A 113 14.67 0.99 5.77
N VAL A 114 15.42 0.17 5.04
CA VAL A 114 15.15 -0.17 3.64
C VAL A 114 15.21 -1.68 3.43
N LEU A 115 14.31 -2.17 2.58
CA LEU A 115 14.33 -3.52 2.02
C LEU A 115 14.75 -3.42 0.56
N ASP A 116 15.84 -4.08 0.22
CA ASP A 116 16.43 -4.16 -1.11
C ASP A 116 16.18 -5.55 -1.68
N ILE A 117 15.58 -5.62 -2.87
CA ILE A 117 15.19 -6.86 -3.53
C ILE A 117 15.74 -6.84 -4.95
N VAL A 118 16.69 -7.74 -5.21
CA VAL A 118 17.51 -7.68 -6.41
C VAL A 118 17.63 -9.04 -7.06
N SER A 119 17.58 -9.06 -8.38
CA SER A 119 18.01 -10.15 -9.23
C SER A 119 18.64 -9.57 -10.50
N PRO A 120 19.28 -10.38 -11.35
CA PRO A 120 19.85 -9.87 -12.61
C PRO A 120 18.82 -9.21 -13.56
N GLN A 121 17.51 -9.38 -13.32
CA GLN A 121 16.45 -8.82 -14.16
C GLN A 121 15.47 -7.90 -13.43
N VAL A 122 15.54 -7.80 -12.10
CA VAL A 122 14.62 -7.00 -11.29
C VAL A 122 15.38 -6.29 -10.17
N CYS A 123 15.13 -4.99 -10.04
CA CYS A 123 15.54 -4.20 -8.88
C CYS A 123 14.30 -3.53 -8.29
N LEU A 124 14.04 -3.78 -7.01
CA LEU A 124 12.97 -3.14 -6.25
C LEU A 124 13.47 -2.86 -4.85
N ALA A 125 13.28 -1.64 -4.39
CA ALA A 125 13.51 -1.25 -3.01
C ALA A 125 12.24 -0.70 -2.37
N LEU A 126 12.07 -0.97 -1.08
CA LEU A 126 11.08 -0.36 -0.22
C LEU A 126 11.80 0.43 0.88
N ALA A 127 11.41 1.67 1.10
CA ALA A 127 11.86 2.46 2.25
C ALA A 127 10.69 2.71 3.20
N PHE A 128 10.92 2.49 4.49
CA PHE A 128 9.90 2.60 5.52
C PHE A 128 10.21 3.76 6.47
N GLY A 129 9.16 4.48 6.87
CA GLY A 129 9.25 5.54 7.85
C GLY A 129 7.94 5.73 8.59
N GLY A 130 7.89 6.74 9.43
CA GLY A 130 6.67 7.18 10.11
C GLY A 130 6.67 8.68 10.33
N ASP A 131 5.58 9.16 10.91
CA ASP A 131 5.39 10.56 11.23
C ASP A 131 6.05 10.88 12.60
N ALA A 132 5.29 11.30 13.60
CA ALA A 132 5.80 11.62 14.93
C ALA A 132 6.30 10.37 15.69
N ASP A 133 7.45 10.51 16.35
CA ASP A 133 8.04 9.51 17.26
C ASP A 133 8.17 8.10 16.65
N PHE A 134 8.48 8.06 15.36
CA PHE A 134 8.74 6.82 14.64
C PHE A 134 10.06 6.18 15.08
N ASP A 135 10.01 4.88 15.35
CA ASP A 135 11.16 4.05 15.67
C ASP A 135 11.10 2.71 14.93
N PHE A 136 12.24 2.04 14.80
CA PHE A 136 12.31 0.73 14.17
C PHE A 136 13.38 -0.17 14.79
N SER A 137 13.18 -1.47 14.67
CA SER A 137 14.17 -2.47 15.09
C SER A 137 14.19 -3.68 14.18
N TYR A 138 15.33 -4.36 14.16
CA TYR A 138 15.53 -5.61 13.44
C TYR A 138 15.52 -6.79 14.41
N SER A 139 14.95 -7.90 13.98
CA SER A 139 14.95 -9.16 14.74
C SER A 139 15.05 -10.36 13.80
N GLY A 140 15.28 -11.55 14.37
CA GLY A 140 15.36 -12.79 13.59
C GLY A 140 16.49 -12.79 12.56
N LYS A 141 17.70 -12.35 12.96
CA LYS A 141 18.87 -12.19 12.06
C LYS A 141 18.59 -11.24 10.88
N ASN A 142 17.97 -10.09 11.16
CA ASN A 142 17.61 -9.07 10.16
C ASN A 142 16.61 -9.52 9.08
N ARG A 143 15.71 -10.45 9.44
CA ARG A 143 14.63 -10.93 8.55
C ARG A 143 13.26 -10.37 8.92
N LEU A 144 13.13 -9.86 10.14
CA LEU A 144 11.92 -9.21 10.62
C LEU A 144 12.20 -7.75 10.95
N LEU A 145 11.55 -6.84 10.23
CA LEU A 145 11.54 -5.41 10.49
C LEU A 145 10.30 -5.07 11.34
N ASN A 146 10.53 -4.49 12.51
CA ASN A 146 9.47 -3.96 13.38
C ASN A 146 9.49 -2.44 13.29
N LEU A 147 8.38 -1.86 12.88
CA LEU A 147 8.16 -0.42 12.81
C LEU A 147 7.25 -0.03 13.96
N THR A 148 7.54 1.05 14.69
CA THR A 148 6.74 1.48 15.85
C THR A 148 6.42 2.97 15.77
N ILE A 149 5.18 3.34 16.11
CA ILE A 149 4.75 4.72 16.34
C ILE A 149 3.80 4.76 17.55
N PRO A 150 3.83 5.81 18.39
CA PRO A 150 2.75 6.08 19.33
C PRO A 150 1.56 6.70 18.58
N CYS A 151 0.34 6.40 19.02
CA CYS A 151 -0.87 6.98 18.45
C CYS A 151 -1.77 7.53 19.57
N LYS A 152 -1.98 8.85 19.53
CA LYS A 152 -3.05 9.56 20.23
C LYS A 152 -3.60 10.60 19.25
N ASN A 153 -4.87 10.50 18.92
CA ASN A 153 -5.53 11.14 17.77
C ASN A 153 -5.16 10.49 16.43
N ARG A 154 -4.02 10.82 15.82
CA ARG A 154 -3.59 10.31 14.51
C ARG A 154 -2.08 10.20 14.41
N ASN A 155 -1.60 9.14 13.77
CA ASN A 155 -0.21 8.97 13.36
C ASN A 155 -0.17 8.00 12.16
N CYS A 156 0.95 7.85 11.46
CA CYS A 156 1.04 6.96 10.32
C CYS A 156 2.44 6.38 10.09
N PHE A 157 2.45 5.28 9.34
CA PHE A 157 3.63 4.77 8.66
C PHE A 157 3.61 5.18 7.19
N TYR A 158 4.77 5.44 6.64
CA TYR A 158 5.00 5.66 5.21
C TYR A 158 5.82 4.50 4.66
N VAL A 159 5.39 3.95 3.52
CA VAL A 159 6.15 2.96 2.75
C VAL A 159 6.26 3.48 1.33
N SER A 160 7.47 3.66 0.84
CA SER A 160 7.73 4.11 -0.53
C SER A 160 8.46 3.02 -1.31
N LEU A 161 8.32 3.05 -2.64
CA LEU A 161 8.93 2.07 -3.52
C LEU A 161 9.75 2.76 -4.61
N ASN A 162 10.88 2.17 -4.97
CA ASN A 162 11.66 2.58 -6.14
C ASN A 162 12.47 1.41 -6.71
N SER A 163 13.20 1.61 -7.81
CA SER A 163 14.10 0.60 -8.38
C SER A 163 15.34 0.35 -7.52
N ASP A 164 15.71 1.30 -6.67
CA ASP A 164 16.91 1.29 -5.84
C ASP A 164 16.65 1.92 -4.47
N THR A 165 17.54 1.67 -3.50
CA THR A 165 17.34 2.10 -2.11
C THR A 165 17.37 3.60 -1.94
N ASP A 166 18.20 4.32 -2.70
CA ASP A 166 18.33 5.77 -2.56
C ASP A 166 17.08 6.46 -3.12
N GLY A 167 16.60 5.97 -4.27
CA GLY A 167 15.33 6.37 -4.87
C GLY A 167 14.14 6.10 -3.94
N ALA A 168 14.11 4.97 -3.23
CA ALA A 168 13.04 4.67 -2.29
C ALA A 168 13.12 5.63 -1.08
N SER A 169 14.29 5.77 -0.47
CA SER A 169 14.48 6.65 0.69
C SER A 169 14.19 8.12 0.37
N THR A 170 14.53 8.61 -0.83
CA THR A 170 14.20 9.99 -1.25
C THR A 170 12.70 10.18 -1.48
N THR A 171 12.00 9.22 -2.09
CA THR A 171 10.53 9.22 -2.21
C THR A 171 9.87 9.21 -0.82
N LEU A 172 10.40 8.44 0.14
CA LEU A 172 9.93 8.45 1.53
C LEU A 172 9.99 9.85 2.14
N ILE A 173 11.09 10.57 1.96
CA ILE A 173 11.23 11.95 2.45
C ILE A 173 10.22 12.88 1.78
N HIS A 174 9.96 12.71 0.48
CA HIS A 174 8.92 13.47 -0.21
C HIS A 174 7.53 13.21 0.41
N LEU A 175 7.14 11.95 0.61
CA LEU A 175 5.85 11.59 1.21
C LEU A 175 5.70 12.18 2.62
N ARG A 176 6.76 12.13 3.44
CA ARG A 176 6.78 12.73 4.79
C ARG A 176 6.62 14.25 4.75
N ARG A 177 7.30 14.94 3.81
CA ARG A 177 7.16 16.40 3.63
C ARG A 177 5.77 16.80 3.16
N LYS A 178 5.16 15.98 2.29
CA LYS A 178 3.79 16.20 1.82
C LYS A 178 2.77 16.01 2.95
N GLY A 179 3.00 15.02 3.80
CA GLY A 179 2.21 14.72 4.99
C GLY A 179 0.97 13.89 4.70
N TYR A 180 0.72 12.87 5.53
CA TYR A 180 -0.37 11.90 5.33
C TYR A 180 -1.76 12.53 5.19
N GLN A 181 -2.05 13.58 5.97
CA GLN A 181 -3.35 14.26 5.92
C GLN A 181 -3.62 14.88 4.55
N ARG A 182 -2.60 15.51 3.96
CA ARG A 182 -2.69 16.11 2.63
C ARG A 182 -2.81 15.04 1.55
N ILE A 183 -2.03 13.96 1.65
CA ILE A 183 -2.11 12.82 0.73
C ILE A 183 -3.53 12.24 0.72
N TYR A 184 -4.10 12.00 1.90
CA TYR A 184 -5.48 11.51 2.02
C TYR A 184 -6.49 12.49 1.40
N ALA A 185 -6.41 13.78 1.75
CA ALA A 185 -7.35 14.78 1.28
C ALA A 185 -7.32 14.92 -0.25
N GLU A 186 -6.12 14.93 -0.86
CA GLU A 186 -5.97 14.98 -2.32
C GLU A 186 -6.54 13.72 -2.99
N PHE A 187 -6.30 12.53 -2.44
CA PHE A 187 -6.88 11.28 -2.97
C PHE A 187 -8.41 11.27 -2.82
N ALA A 188 -8.93 11.57 -1.64
CA ALA A 188 -10.38 11.61 -1.39
C ALA A 188 -11.09 12.61 -2.32
N ALA A 189 -10.51 13.80 -2.52
CA ALA A 189 -11.01 14.79 -3.46
C ALA A 189 -10.98 14.27 -4.91
N TRP A 190 -9.90 13.63 -5.32
CA TRP A 190 -9.77 13.04 -6.66
C TRP A 190 -10.80 11.94 -6.90
N ILE A 191 -11.01 11.02 -5.95
CA ILE A 191 -12.04 9.97 -6.07
C ILE A 191 -13.42 10.59 -6.16
N THR A 192 -13.72 11.56 -5.29
CA THR A 192 -15.03 12.22 -5.25
C THR A 192 -15.32 12.92 -6.58
N GLN A 193 -14.33 13.58 -7.18
CA GLN A 193 -14.46 14.21 -8.50
C GLN A 193 -14.78 13.21 -9.63
N LYS A 194 -14.32 11.96 -9.50
CA LYS A 194 -14.51 10.89 -10.50
C LYS A 194 -15.68 9.96 -10.21
N THR A 195 -16.39 10.21 -9.10
CA THR A 195 -17.57 9.43 -8.71
C THR A 195 -18.73 9.76 -9.64
N ILE A 196 -19.36 8.72 -10.21
CA ILE A 196 -20.58 8.84 -10.99
C ILE A 196 -21.74 8.94 -10.00
N SER A 197 -22.38 10.10 -9.92
CA SER A 197 -23.56 10.26 -9.06
C SER A 197 -24.80 9.69 -9.72
N TYR A 198 -25.58 8.96 -8.94
CA TYR A 198 -26.86 8.37 -9.32
C TYR A 198 -27.86 8.46 -8.16
N ALA A 199 -28.34 9.68 -7.88
CA ALA A 199 -29.18 10.01 -6.72
C ALA A 199 -30.50 9.23 -6.60
N LYS A 200 -30.97 8.60 -7.69
CA LYS A 200 -32.22 7.81 -7.69
C LYS A 200 -32.07 6.43 -7.04
N ASP A 201 -30.85 5.91 -6.97
CA ASP A 201 -30.57 4.58 -6.41
C ASP A 201 -29.15 4.54 -5.83
N GLY A 202 -29.05 4.69 -4.51
CA GLY A 202 -27.76 4.65 -3.81
C GLY A 202 -27.09 3.27 -3.84
N ALA A 203 -27.85 2.18 -4.01
CA ALA A 203 -27.27 0.85 -4.15
C ALA A 203 -26.59 0.70 -5.52
N LEU A 204 -27.24 1.18 -6.58
CA LEU A 204 -26.66 1.20 -7.91
C LEU A 204 -25.45 2.16 -8.00
N GLU A 205 -25.55 3.36 -7.42
CA GLU A 205 -24.43 4.31 -7.33
C GLU A 205 -23.21 3.66 -6.67
N ARG A 206 -23.42 2.96 -5.55
CA ARG A 206 -22.37 2.23 -4.85
C ARG A 206 -21.75 1.15 -5.72
N ILE A 207 -22.56 0.27 -6.32
CA ILE A 207 -22.06 -0.84 -7.15
C ILE A 207 -21.26 -0.32 -8.35
N VAL A 208 -21.75 0.72 -9.04
CA VAL A 208 -21.08 1.30 -10.20
C VAL A 208 -19.73 1.87 -9.82
N ASN A 209 -19.66 2.68 -8.76
CA ASN A 209 -18.41 3.33 -8.36
C ASN A 209 -17.39 2.36 -7.76
N GLU A 210 -17.82 1.39 -6.95
CA GLU A 210 -16.92 0.36 -6.43
C GLU A 210 -16.27 -0.44 -7.57
N ASN A 211 -17.04 -0.81 -8.60
CA ASN A 211 -16.52 -1.53 -9.76
C ASN A 211 -15.66 -0.63 -10.68
N LEU A 212 -16.05 0.64 -10.86
CA LEU A 212 -15.30 1.61 -11.65
C LEU A 212 -13.88 1.80 -11.11
N PHE A 213 -13.76 2.11 -9.81
CA PHE A 213 -12.46 2.34 -9.19
C PHE A 213 -11.65 1.05 -9.06
N PHE A 214 -12.29 -0.07 -8.73
CA PHE A 214 -11.62 -1.37 -8.74
C PHE A 214 -11.02 -1.66 -10.12
N ASN A 215 -11.80 -1.54 -11.19
CA ASN A 215 -11.30 -1.77 -12.54
C ASN A 215 -10.17 -0.79 -12.90
N TYR A 216 -10.38 0.52 -12.72
CA TYR A 216 -9.40 1.54 -13.08
C TYR A 216 -8.05 1.32 -12.39
N PHE A 217 -8.05 1.18 -11.05
CA PHE A 217 -6.81 1.04 -10.31
C PHE A 217 -6.14 -0.30 -10.59
N PHE A 218 -6.87 -1.38 -10.84
CA PHE A 218 -6.25 -2.66 -11.18
C PHE A 218 -5.84 -2.77 -12.66
N ALA A 219 -6.34 -1.94 -13.56
CA ALA A 219 -6.00 -1.96 -14.98
C ALA A 219 -4.89 -0.97 -15.37
N VAL A 220 -4.45 -0.11 -14.45
CA VAL A 220 -3.40 0.87 -14.69
C VAL A 220 -2.28 0.72 -13.68
N ALA A 221 -1.03 0.85 -14.13
CA ALA A 221 0.16 0.86 -13.30
C ALA A 221 1.09 2.02 -13.69
N LYS A 222 1.94 2.45 -12.76
CA LYS A 222 3.06 3.35 -13.07
C LYS A 222 4.31 2.50 -13.28
N ASP A 223 5.01 2.73 -14.38
CA ASP A 223 6.28 2.09 -14.69
C ASP A 223 7.37 2.54 -13.70
N MET A 224 8.22 1.61 -13.25
CA MET A 224 9.23 1.92 -12.23
C MET A 224 10.36 2.79 -12.79
N GLU A 225 10.77 2.57 -14.04
CA GLU A 225 11.91 3.25 -14.67
C GLU A 225 11.51 4.58 -15.33
N SER A 226 10.41 4.59 -16.08
CA SER A 226 10.00 5.76 -16.88
C SER A 226 8.94 6.65 -16.22
N ASP A 227 8.37 6.22 -15.09
CA ASP A 227 7.26 6.90 -14.42
C ASP A 227 5.99 7.09 -15.28
N ARG A 228 5.91 6.42 -16.44
CA ARG A 228 4.76 6.49 -17.34
C ARG A 228 3.66 5.54 -16.86
N TYR A 229 2.41 5.94 -17.06
CA TYR A 229 1.29 5.03 -16.84
C TYR A 229 1.20 4.00 -17.97
N LEU A 230 0.97 2.75 -17.59
CA LEU A 230 0.81 1.60 -18.47
C LEU A 230 -0.58 0.99 -18.26
N ALA A 231 -1.23 0.62 -19.35
CA ALA A 231 -2.41 -0.24 -19.31
C ALA A 231 -1.97 -1.69 -19.10
N LEU A 232 -2.69 -2.39 -18.22
CA LEU A 232 -2.53 -3.79 -17.92
C LEU A 232 -3.90 -4.46 -17.95
N THR A 233 -3.90 -5.76 -18.15
CA THR A 233 -5.12 -6.56 -18.01
C THR A 233 -5.65 -6.53 -16.58
N SER A 234 -4.77 -6.76 -15.61
CA SER A 234 -5.04 -6.62 -14.18
C SER A 234 -3.74 -6.62 -13.38
N ARG A 235 -3.72 -5.93 -12.23
CA ARG A 235 -2.70 -6.06 -11.18
C ARG A 235 -3.08 -7.08 -10.10
N SER A 236 -4.25 -7.71 -10.22
CA SER A 236 -4.72 -8.66 -9.21
C SER A 236 -3.97 -9.98 -9.36
N PRO A 237 -3.34 -10.53 -8.31
CA PRO A 237 -2.69 -11.84 -8.40
C PRO A 237 -3.70 -12.97 -8.68
N ARG A 238 -4.99 -12.73 -8.41
CA ARG A 238 -6.06 -13.69 -8.69
C ARG A 238 -6.36 -13.91 -10.18
N TYR A 239 -5.82 -13.06 -11.06
CA TYR A 239 -5.99 -13.21 -12.50
C TYR A 239 -4.79 -13.89 -13.15
N TYR A 240 -5.03 -14.90 -14.00
CA TYR A 240 -3.97 -15.73 -14.59
C TYR A 240 -3.05 -14.98 -15.57
N VAL A 241 -3.49 -13.83 -16.11
CA VAL A 241 -2.66 -12.93 -16.95
C VAL A 241 -2.36 -11.61 -16.22
N SER A 242 -2.11 -11.69 -14.91
CA SER A 242 -1.77 -10.53 -14.10
C SER A 242 -0.42 -9.91 -14.47
N GLY A 243 -0.34 -8.58 -14.43
CA GLY A 243 0.87 -7.81 -14.73
C GLY A 243 1.25 -7.76 -16.21
N ALA A 244 0.41 -8.29 -17.10
CA ALA A 244 0.63 -8.26 -18.54
C ALA A 244 -0.28 -7.24 -19.23
N PHE A 245 0.10 -6.87 -20.46
CA PHE A 245 -0.81 -6.20 -21.38
C PHE A 245 -1.44 -7.24 -22.32
N TRP A 246 -2.77 -7.26 -22.38
CA TRP A 246 -3.52 -8.02 -23.37
C TRP A 246 -4.56 -7.09 -24.01
N GLU A 247 -4.44 -6.87 -25.31
CA GLU A 247 -5.23 -5.90 -26.08
C GLU A 247 -6.73 -6.09 -25.86
N ARG A 248 -7.22 -7.32 -26.02
CA ARG A 248 -8.66 -7.62 -25.91
C ARG A 248 -9.21 -7.21 -24.55
N ASP A 249 -8.59 -7.65 -23.47
CA ASP A 249 -9.08 -7.38 -22.11
C ASP A 249 -8.89 -5.90 -21.75
N SER A 250 -7.75 -5.32 -22.13
CA SER A 250 -7.45 -3.90 -21.87
C SER A 250 -8.45 -2.99 -22.58
N PHE A 251 -8.75 -3.25 -23.86
CA PHE A 251 -9.65 -2.41 -24.67
C PHE A 251 -11.13 -2.70 -24.43
N LEU A 252 -11.54 -3.95 -24.25
CA LEU A 252 -12.96 -4.28 -24.09
C LEU A 252 -13.45 -4.12 -22.65
N TRP A 253 -12.62 -4.47 -21.65
CA TRP A 253 -13.08 -4.51 -20.26
C TRP A 253 -12.66 -3.28 -19.46
N SER A 254 -11.44 -2.80 -19.65
CA SER A 254 -10.88 -1.76 -18.79
C SER A 254 -10.87 -0.36 -19.41
N PHE A 255 -10.74 -0.25 -20.72
CA PHE A 255 -10.71 1.04 -21.41
C PHE A 255 -11.95 1.92 -21.15
N PRO A 256 -13.19 1.38 -21.06
CA PRO A 256 -14.34 2.19 -20.68
C PRO A 256 -14.16 2.85 -19.29
N ALA A 257 -13.70 2.10 -18.29
CA ALA A 257 -13.43 2.63 -16.96
C ALA A 257 -12.27 3.65 -16.98
N VAL A 258 -11.21 3.36 -17.73
CA VAL A 258 -10.09 4.28 -17.94
C VAL A 258 -10.55 5.59 -18.57
N LYS A 259 -11.44 5.57 -19.57
CA LYS A 259 -11.99 6.78 -20.19
C LYS A 259 -12.93 7.55 -19.27
N LEU A 260 -13.71 6.86 -18.43
CA LEU A 260 -14.58 7.52 -17.45
C LEU A 260 -13.77 8.23 -16.36
N VAL A 261 -12.72 7.58 -15.86
CA VAL A 261 -11.87 8.12 -14.80
C VAL A 261 -10.83 9.10 -15.35
N ASN A 262 -10.29 8.87 -16.54
CA ASN A 262 -9.32 9.73 -17.20
C ASN A 262 -9.68 9.94 -18.68
N PRO A 263 -10.52 10.94 -18.99
CA PRO A 263 -11.05 11.12 -20.34
C PRO A 263 -10.04 11.70 -21.34
N LYS A 264 -8.96 12.31 -20.87
CA LYS A 264 -7.89 12.92 -21.67
C LYS A 264 -6.74 11.93 -21.87
#